data_AF-A0A7C9RDQ0-F1
#
_entry.id   AF-A0A7C9RDQ0-F1
#
_cell.length_a   1.000
_cell.length_b   1.000
_cell.length_c   1.000
_cell.angle_alpha   90.00
_cell.angle_beta   90.00
_cell.angle_gamma   90.00
#
_symmetry.space_group_name_H-M   'P 1'
#
loop_
_entity.id
_entity.type
_entity.pdbx_description
1 polymer ?
#
loop_
_entity_poly.entity_id
_entity_poly.type
_entity_poly.pdbx_seq_one_letter_code
_entity_poly.pdbx_strand_id
1 'polypeptide(L)' 'MLGRIFTVGGYTLLSRVTGFARDIMLAAILGAGPMADAFFVALRLPNHFRAIFAEGAF' A
#
# COMPACT_ATOMS: atom_id res chain seq x y z
N MET A 1 -28.66 5.76 -1.44
CA MET A 1 -27.64 5.21 -0.51
C MET A 1 -26.98 3.96 -1.06
N LEU A 2 -27.72 2.94 -1.49
CA LEU A 2 -27.18 1.65 -1.97
C LEU A 2 -26.13 1.78 -3.09
N GLY A 3 -26.39 2.60 -4.11
CA GLY A 3 -25.44 2.77 -5.24
C GLY A 3 -24.05 3.28 -4.83
N ARG A 4 -23.98 4.21 -3.86
CA ARG A 4 -22.70 4.75 -3.37
C ARG A 4 -21.87 3.68 -2.63
N ILE A 5 -22.54 2.77 -1.92
CA ILE A 5 -21.89 1.65 -1.23
C ILE A 5 -21.24 0.72 -2.25
N PHE A 6 -21.93 0.40 -3.35
CA PHE A 6 -21.37 -0.43 -4.41
C PHE A 6 -20.23 0.26 -5.16
N THR A 7 -20.32 1.57 -5.42
CA THR A 7 -19.24 2.31 -6.09
C THR A 7 -17.98 2.37 -5.22
N VAL A 8 -18.08 2.86 -3.98
CA VAL A 8 -16.91 3.00 -3.09
C VAL A 8 -16.39 1.64 -2.66
N GLY A 9 -17.28 0.70 -2.34
CA GLY A 9 -16.91 -0.68 -1.99
C GLY A 9 -16.21 -1.40 -3.15
N GLY A 10 -16.70 -1.23 -4.38
CA GLY A 10 -16.07 -1.78 -5.59
C GLY A 10 -14.66 -1.23 -5.81
N TYR A 11 -14.49 0.09 -5.75
CA TYR A 11 -13.16 0.71 -5.86
C TYR A 11 -12.22 0.34 -4.71
N THR A 12 -12.76 0.13 -3.51
CA THR A 12 -11.98 -0.34 -2.35
C THR A 12 -11.48 -1.76 -2.60
N LEU A 13 -12.35 -2.68 -3.02
CA LEU A 13 -11.97 -4.06 -3.33
C LEU A 13 -10.94 -4.12 -4.46
N LEU A 14 -11.15 -3.34 -5.53
CA LEU A 14 -10.21 -3.25 -6.63
C LEU A 14 -8.82 -2.83 -6.14
N SER A 15 -8.76 -1.79 -5.29
CA SER A 15 -7.50 -1.30 -4.71
C SER A 15 -6.82 -2.34 -3.79
N ARG A 16 -7.60 -3.18 -3.09
CA ARG A 16 -7.06 -4.26 -2.26
C ARG A 16 -6.47 -5.38 -3.12
N VAL A 17 -7.16 -5.78 -4.18
CA VAL A 17 -6.68 -6.83 -5.10
C VAL A 17 -5.42 -6.38 -5.83
N THR A 18 -5.37 -5.13 -6.33
CA THR A 18 -4.18 -4.60 -6.99
C THR A 18 -3.00 -4.45 -6.02
N GLY A 19 -3.26 -4.04 -4.77
CA GLY A 19 -2.26 -4.02 -3.70
C GLY A 19 -1.69 -5.42 -3.40
N PHE A 20 -2.55 -6.42 -3.30
CA PHE A 20 -2.14 -7.80 -3.08
C PHE A 20 -1.31 -8.35 -4.25
N ALA A 21 -1.69 -8.06 -5.50
CA ALA A 21 -0.92 -8.46 -6.67
C ALA A 21 0.49 -7.84 -6.65
N ARG A 22 0.62 -6.56 -6.26
CA ARG A 22 1.92 -5.91 -6.08
C ARG A 22 2.76 -6.64 -5.04
N ASP A 23 2.18 -7.04 -3.91
CA ASP A 23 2.92 -7.71 -2.85
C ASP A 23 3.43 -9.09 -3.29
N ILE A 24 2.64 -9.84 -4.09
CA ILE A 24 3.10 -11.08 -4.74
C ILE A 24 4.28 -10.81 -5.69
N MET A 25 4.19 -9.77 -6.53
CA MET A 25 5.26 -9.42 -7.47
C MET A 25 6.54 -9.05 -6.74
N LEU A 26 6.45 -8.24 -5.68
CA LEU A 26 7.61 -7.87 -4.86
C LEU A 26 8.23 -9.11 -4.20
N ALA A 27 7.42 -10.02 -3.66
CA ALA A 27 7.92 -11.27 -3.10
C ALA A 27 8.60 -12.16 -4.15
N ALA A 28 8.08 -12.22 -5.38
CA ALA A 28 8.66 -13.00 -6.46
C ALA A 28 9.98 -12.40 -7.00
N ILE A 29 10.09 -11.07 -7.04
CA ILE A 29 11.26 -10.36 -7.59
C ILE A 29 12.37 -10.20 -6.56
N LEU A 30 12.05 -9.78 -5.34
CA LEU A 30 13.03 -9.47 -4.30
C LEU A 30 13.31 -10.67 -3.39
N GLY A 31 12.34 -11.58 -3.23
CA GLY A 31 12.43 -12.68 -2.28
C GLY A 31 12.42 -12.21 -0.82
N ALA A 32 12.57 -13.16 0.11
CA ALA A 32 12.84 -12.86 1.50
C ALA A 32 14.34 -12.66 1.69
N GLY A 33 14.77 -11.48 2.14
CA GLY A 33 16.17 -11.21 2.42
C GLY A 33 16.51 -9.72 2.58
N PRO A 34 17.80 -9.40 2.79
CA PRO A 34 18.24 -8.05 3.14
C PRO A 34 17.87 -6.97 2.11
N MET A 35 17.72 -7.34 0.83
CA MET A 35 17.31 -6.42 -0.23
C MET A 35 15.85 -6.00 -0.10
N ALA A 36 14.95 -6.93 0.24
CA ALA A 36 13.56 -6.62 0.50
C ALA A 36 13.42 -5.75 1.76
N ASP A 37 14.17 -6.07 2.81
CA ASP A 37 14.19 -5.28 4.05
C ASP A 37 14.66 -3.84 3.78
N ALA A 38 15.76 -3.67 3.05
CA ALA A 38 16.27 -2.36 2.67
C ALA A 38 15.26 -1.57 1.82
N PHE A 39 14.60 -2.23 0.85
CA PHE A 39 13.57 -1.61 0.01
C PHE A 39 12.39 -1.09 0.86
N PHE A 40 11.85 -1.90 1.76
CA PHE A 40 10.74 -1.48 2.61
C PHE A 40 11.15 -0.42 3.63
N VAL A 41 12.35 -0.49 4.20
CA VAL A 41 12.88 0.54 5.10
C VAL A 41 13.04 1.88 4.37
N ALA A 42 13.57 1.88 3.15
CA ALA A 42 13.70 3.09 2.35
C ALA A 42 12.35 3.78 2.11
N LEU A 43 11.28 3.00 1.90
CA LEU A 43 9.93 3.52 1.72
C LEU A 43 9.27 4.02 3.02
N ARG A 44 9.73 3.59 4.21
CA ARG A 44 9.16 4.06 5.48
C ARG A 44 9.41 5.54 5.69
N LEU A 45 10.61 6.02 5.38
CA LEU A 45 10.98 7.43 5.59
C LEU A 45 10.00 8.41 4.90
N PRO A 46 9.79 8.37 3.57
CA PRO A 46 8.83 9.26 2.91
C PRO A 46 7.38 9.01 3.37
N ASN A 47 7.02 7.77 3.69
CA ASN A 47 5.69 7.46 4.21
C ASN A 47 5.42 8.10 5.58
N HIS A 48 6.44 8.19 6.45
CA HIS A 48 6.35 8.90 7.70
C HIS A 48 6.19 10.41 7.48
N PHE A 49 6.95 11.00 6.56
CA PHE A 49 6.76 12.40 6.18
C PHE A 49 5.33 12.66 5.67
N ARG A 50 4.82 11.81 4.78
CA ARG A 50 3.46 11.91 4.26
C ARG A 50 2.41 11.81 5.39
N ALA A 51 2.58 10.88 6.33
CA ALA A 51 1.67 10.73 7.46
C ALA A 51 1.65 11.98 8.37
N ILE A 52 2.83 12.50 8.71
CA ILE A 52 3.00 13.66 9.59
C ILE A 52 2.47 14.95 8.95
N PHE A 53 2.82 15.20 7.69
CA PHE A 53 2.59 16.51 7.05
C PHE A 53 1.36 16.57 6.15
N ALA A 54 0.89 15.44 5.58
CA ALA A 54 -0.19 15.44 4.59
C ALA A 54 -1.48 14.75 5.07
N GLU A 55 -1.38 13.73 5.92
CA GLU A 55 -2.55 12.99 6.41
C GLU A 55 -3.09 13.51 7.75
N GLY A 56 -2.43 14.50 8.36
CA GLY A 56 -2.87 15.11 9.62
C GLY A 56 -2.74 14.17 10.81
N ALA A 57 -1.68 13.36 10.87
CA ALA A 57 -1.40 12.49 12.00
C ALA A 57 -0.91 13.28 13.24
N PHE A 58 -1.72 14.22 13.73
CA PHE A 58 -1.57 14.93 15.01
C PHE A 58 -2.94 15.38 15.54
#